data_AF-A0AAW0LUY8-F1
#
_entry.id   AF-A0AAW0LUY8-F1
#
_cell.length_a   1.000
_cell.length_b   1.000
_cell.length_c   1.000
_cell.angle_alpha   90.00
_cell.angle_beta   90.00
_cell.angle_gamma   90.00
#
_symmetry.space_group_name_H-M   'P 1'
#
loop_
_entity.id
_entity.type
_entity.pdbx_description
1 polymer ?
#
loop_
_entity_poly.entity_id
_entity_poly.type
_entity_poly.pdbx_seq_one_letter_code
_entity_poly.pdbx_strand_id
1 'polypeptide(L)'
;MEKALRPYFELTNAVWIGDLELFRNVAEKYSNSFNSDQTHKLIVRLWHNVLRTGLHIIRISSSRIALTDVAKKLRLDSVNSVADAESIVSKAIQDGAIDATIDYANG
;
A
#
# COMPACT_ATOMS: atom_id res chain seq x y z
N MET A 1 -4.45 13.24 26.27
CA MET A 1 -3.93 12.03 25.57
C MET A 1 -4.39 11.96 24.12
N GLU A 2 -5.64 12.29 23.79
CA GLU A 2 -6.18 12.22 22.41
C GLU A 2 -5.31 12.93 21.34
N LYS A 3 -4.80 14.13 21.63
CA LYS A 3 -3.97 14.90 20.68
C LYS A 3 -2.63 14.23 20.35
N ALA A 4 -2.04 13.49 21.29
CA ALA A 4 -0.76 12.82 21.10
C ALA A 4 -0.92 11.51 20.30
N LEU A 5 -2.08 10.87 20.39
CA LEU A 5 -2.37 9.60 19.68
C LEU A 5 -2.90 9.80 18.26
N ARG A 6 -3.34 11.02 17.92
CA ARG A 6 -3.91 11.34 16.62
C ARG A 6 -3.00 10.98 15.42
N PRO A 7 -1.67 11.25 15.44
CA PRO A 7 -0.78 10.86 14.34
C PRO A 7 -0.76 9.35 14.12
N TYR A 8 -0.72 8.58 15.20
CA TYR A 8 -0.72 7.12 15.16
C TYR A 8 -2.05 6.56 14.69
N PHE A 9 -3.16 7.13 15.16
CA PHE A 9 -4.50 6.74 14.72
C PHE A 9 -4.68 6.95 13.21
N GLU A 10 -4.37 8.15 12.70
CA GLU A 10 -4.47 8.47 11.27
C GLU A 10 -3.56 7.54 10.43
N LEU A 11 -2.36 7.20 10.93
CA LEU A 11 -1.44 6.29 10.26
C LEU A 11 -1.99 4.85 10.21
N THR A 12 -2.47 4.33 11.35
CA THR A 12 -3.05 2.98 11.42
C THR A 12 -4.32 2.85 10.58
N ASN A 13 -5.13 3.91 10.49
CA ASN A 13 -6.30 3.93 9.63
C ASN A 13 -5.92 3.81 8.15
N ALA A 14 -4.86 4.51 7.71
CA ALA A 14 -4.35 4.39 6.33
C ALA A 14 -3.85 2.96 6.02
N VAL A 15 -3.17 2.33 6.99
CA VAL A 15 -2.74 0.91 6.88
C VAL A 15 -3.94 -0.04 6.79
N TRP A 16 -4.99 0.20 7.58
CA TRP A 16 -6.17 -0.66 7.64
C TRP A 16 -6.99 -0.63 6.33
N ILE A 17 -7.14 0.54 5.71
CA ILE A 17 -7.83 0.67 4.42
C ILE A 17 -6.94 0.37 3.21
N GLY A 18 -5.61 0.28 3.39
CA GLY A 18 -4.66 0.01 2.31
C GLY A 18 -4.43 1.19 1.36
N ASP A 19 -4.61 2.43 1.82
CA ASP A 19 -4.44 3.64 1.00
C ASP A 19 -3.01 4.19 1.11
N LEU A 20 -2.23 4.01 0.03
CA LEU A 20 -0.83 4.41 -0.08
C LEU A 20 -0.65 5.93 -0.06
N GLU A 21 -1.56 6.68 -0.67
CA GLU A 21 -1.46 8.14 -0.74
C GLU A 21 -1.81 8.76 0.61
N LEU A 22 -2.88 8.28 1.25
CA LEU A 22 -3.22 8.70 2.60
C LEU A 22 -2.08 8.37 3.58
N PHE A 23 -1.49 7.17 3.48
CA PHE A 23 -0.36 6.78 4.31
C PHE A 23 0.83 7.73 4.13
N ARG A 24 1.18 8.06 2.88
CA ARG A 24 2.26 9.01 2.57
C ARG A 24 1.97 10.40 3.13
N ASN A 25 0.77 10.93 2.91
CA ASN A 25 0.37 12.24 3.38
C ASN A 25 0.43 12.35 4.91
N VAL A 26 -0.04 11.32 5.63
CA VAL A 26 0.03 11.27 7.10
C VAL A 26 1.47 11.13 7.59
N ALA A 27 2.28 10.30 6.93
CA ALA A 27 3.70 10.12 7.27
C ALA A 27 4.49 11.41 7.09
N GLU A 28 4.27 12.16 6.01
CA GLU A 28 4.89 13.46 5.77
C GLU A 28 4.40 14.51 6.78
N LYS A 29 3.09 14.60 7.00
CA LYS A 29 2.47 15.58 7.92
C LYS A 29 2.98 15.47 9.36
N TYR A 30 3.17 14.25 9.87
CA TYR A 30 3.61 14.03 11.25
C TYR A 30 5.05 13.50 11.36
N SER A 31 5.86 13.68 10.32
CA SER A 31 7.25 13.20 10.26
C SER A 31 8.07 13.63 11.49
N ASN A 32 7.93 14.89 11.94
CA ASN A 32 8.62 15.41 13.13
C ASN A 32 8.25 14.66 14.42
N SER A 33 6.96 14.36 14.61
CA SER A 33 6.48 13.60 15.78
C SER A 33 7.01 12.17 15.77
N PHE A 34 6.95 11.50 14.61
CA PHE A 34 7.44 10.14 14.47
C PHE A 34 8.97 10.02 14.62
N ASN A 35 9.72 11.03 14.19
CA ASN A 35 11.17 11.10 14.40
C ASN A 35 11.52 11.32 15.87
N SER A 36 10.81 12.22 16.55
CA SER A 36 10.97 12.44 18.00
C SER A 36 10.71 11.16 18.80
N ASP A 37 9.69 10.40 18.40
CA ASP A 37 9.29 9.15 19.06
C ASP A 37 10.14 7.94 18.60
N GLN A 38 11.13 8.16 17.73
CA GLN A 38 12.01 7.13 17.17
C GLN A 38 11.29 5.99 16.43
N THR A 39 10.08 6.26 15.91
CA THR A 39 9.21 5.27 15.23
C THR A 39 9.40 5.25 13.71
N HIS A 40 10.27 6.09 13.15
CA HIS A 40 10.51 6.18 11.69
C HIS A 40 10.80 4.82 11.03
N LYS A 41 11.62 3.96 11.66
CA LYS A 41 11.92 2.62 11.13
C LYS A 41 10.68 1.72 11.03
N LEU A 42 9.73 1.87 11.94
CA LEU A 42 8.46 1.13 11.90
C LEU A 42 7.61 1.62 10.73
N ILE A 43 7.53 2.93 10.50
CA ILE A 43 6.74 3.55 9.43
C ILE A 43 7.18 3.07 8.06
N VAL A 44 8.50 3.03 7.80
CA VAL A 44 9.04 2.52 6.54
C VAL A 44 8.61 1.06 6.29
N ARG A 45 8.55 0.23 7.35
CA ARG A 45 8.08 -1.17 7.23
C ARG A 45 6.57 -1.26 7.00
N LEU A 46 5.80 -0.33 7.56
CA LEU A 46 4.35 -0.29 7.36
C LEU A 46 3.96 0.00 5.91
N TRP A 47 4.83 0.66 5.11
CA TRP A 47 4.58 0.86 3.68
C TRP A 47 4.24 -0.43 2.93
N HIS A 48 5.06 -1.47 3.11
CA HIS A 48 4.80 -2.78 2.48
C HIS A 48 3.54 -3.47 3.05
N ASN A 49 3.18 -3.20 4.31
CA ASN A 49 1.95 -3.71 4.90
C ASN A 49 0.72 -3.03 4.28
N VAL A 50 0.75 -1.71 4.06
CA VAL A 50 -0.32 -0.96 3.37
C VAL A 50 -0.53 -1.55 1.99
N LEU A 51 0.56 -1.80 1.26
CA LEU A 51 0.52 -2.37 -0.08
C LEU A 51 -0.07 -3.79 -0.09
N ARG A 52 0.32 -4.65 0.85
CA ARG A 52 -0.29 -5.98 1.01
C ARG A 52 -1.78 -5.90 1.33
N THR A 53 -2.18 -5.01 2.23
CA THR A 53 -3.59 -4.80 2.58
C THR A 53 -4.39 -4.33 1.36
N GLY A 54 -3.88 -3.33 0.62
CA GLY A 54 -4.51 -2.83 -0.59
C GLY A 54 -4.69 -3.92 -1.65
N LEU A 55 -3.65 -4.72 -1.91
CA LEU A 55 -3.75 -5.87 -2.82
C LEU A 55 -4.76 -6.91 -2.35
N HIS A 56 -4.83 -7.21 -1.06
CA HIS A 56 -5.80 -8.15 -0.50
C HIS A 56 -7.25 -7.67 -0.70
N ILE A 57 -7.51 -6.38 -0.47
CA ILE A 57 -8.83 -5.76 -0.71
C ILE A 57 -9.20 -5.85 -2.19
N ILE A 58 -8.26 -5.52 -3.08
CA ILE A 58 -8.47 -5.65 -4.53
C ILE A 58 -8.82 -7.08 -4.90
N ARG A 59 -8.04 -8.06 -4.41
CA ARG A 59 -8.24 -9.49 -4.66
C ARG A 59 -9.60 -9.99 -4.18
N ILE A 60 -10.06 -9.56 -3.00
CA ILE A 60 -11.40 -9.95 -2.50
C ILE A 60 -12.50 -9.35 -3.38
N SER A 61 -12.32 -8.10 -3.83
CA SER A 61 -13.34 -7.36 -4.57
C SER A 61 -13.51 -7.82 -6.02
N SER A 62 -12.57 -8.56 -6.59
CA SER A 62 -12.52 -8.84 -8.02
C SER A 62 -11.93 -10.22 -8.30
N SER A 63 -12.67 -11.06 -9.03
CA SER A 63 -12.18 -12.37 -9.48
C SER A 63 -11.13 -12.25 -10.59
N ARG A 64 -11.22 -11.20 -11.42
CA ARG A 64 -10.23 -10.80 -12.43
C ARG A 64 -10.13 -9.29 -12.47
N ILE A 65 -8.93 -8.76 -12.67
CA ILE A 65 -8.68 -7.32 -12.76
C ILE A 65 -7.48 -7.08 -13.69
N ALA A 66 -7.54 -6.02 -14.51
CA ALA A 66 -6.42 -5.60 -15.35
C ALA A 66 -5.32 -4.93 -14.51
N LEU A 67 -4.06 -5.09 -14.90
CA LEU A 67 -2.92 -4.46 -14.21
C LEU A 67 -3.01 -2.92 -14.21
N THR A 68 -3.61 -2.35 -15.26
CA THR A 68 -3.90 -0.91 -15.34
C THR A 68 -4.86 -0.44 -14.25
N ASP A 69 -5.88 -1.24 -13.91
CA ASP A 69 -6.83 -0.91 -12.86
C ASP A 69 -6.26 -1.15 -11.47
N VAL A 70 -5.36 -2.14 -11.32
CA VAL A 70 -4.56 -2.33 -10.10
C VAL A 70 -3.68 -1.10 -9.86
N ALA A 71 -2.96 -0.64 -10.88
CA ALA A 71 -2.12 0.55 -10.80
C ALA A 71 -2.92 1.80 -10.39
N LYS A 72 -4.10 1.99 -10.98
CA LYS A 72 -5.02 3.09 -10.61
C LYS A 72 -5.52 2.97 -9.17
N LYS A 73 -5.96 1.78 -8.75
CA LYS A 73 -6.46 1.57 -7.38
C LYS A 73 -5.36 1.76 -6.32
N LEU A 74 -4.13 1.39 -6.64
CA LEU A 74 -2.96 1.61 -5.78
C LEU A 74 -2.36 3.02 -5.91
N ARG A 75 -2.90 3.87 -6.80
CA ARG A 75 -2.42 5.23 -7.08
C ARG A 75 -0.92 5.28 -7.38
N LEU A 76 -0.48 4.40 -8.26
CA LEU A 76 0.92 4.37 -8.73
C LEU A 76 1.12 5.50 -9.76
N ASP A 77 1.70 6.61 -9.34
CA ASP A 77 1.90 7.82 -10.16
C ASP A 77 3.18 7.79 -11.01
N SER A 78 3.49 6.65 -11.65
CA SER A 78 4.68 6.53 -12.50
C SER A 78 4.34 6.48 -13.99
N VAL A 79 5.31 6.89 -14.82
CA VAL A 79 5.23 6.77 -16.29
C VAL A 79 5.03 5.31 -16.71
N ASN A 80 5.50 4.37 -15.89
CA ASN A 80 5.41 2.92 -16.11
C ASN A 80 4.52 2.25 -15.05
N SER A 81 3.41 2.90 -14.67
CA SER A 81 2.54 2.46 -13.56
C SER A 81 2.03 1.02 -13.70
N VAL A 82 1.86 0.54 -14.93
CA VAL A 82 1.48 -0.85 -15.23
C VAL A 82 2.61 -1.83 -14.89
N ALA A 83 3.85 -1.53 -15.28
CA ALA A 83 5.01 -2.36 -14.98
C ALA A 83 5.32 -2.38 -13.48
N ASP A 84 5.13 -1.25 -12.80
CA ASP A 84 5.24 -1.17 -11.34
C ASP A 84 4.17 -2.02 -10.67
N ALA A 85 2.92 -1.95 -11.12
CA ALA A 85 1.84 -2.81 -10.63
C ALA A 85 2.15 -4.29 -10.88
N GLU A 86 2.64 -4.65 -12.06
CA GLU A 86 3.05 -6.02 -12.40
C GLU A 86 4.14 -6.54 -11.45
N SER A 87 5.19 -5.75 -11.22
CA SER A 87 6.29 -6.10 -10.31
C SER A 87 5.80 -6.28 -8.87
N ILE A 88 4.95 -5.36 -8.41
CA ILE A 88 4.33 -5.41 -7.09
C ILE A 88 3.45 -6.66 -6.92
N VAL A 89 2.57 -6.94 -7.89
CA VAL A 89 1.67 -8.10 -7.86
C VAL A 89 2.46 -9.40 -7.97
N SER A 90 3.45 -9.47 -8.86
CA SER A 90 4.34 -10.63 -9.02
C SER A 90 5.06 -10.94 -7.72
N LYS A 91 5.60 -9.91 -7.06
CA LYS A 91 6.27 -10.07 -5.76
C LYS A 91 5.31 -10.51 -4.67
N ALA A 92 4.11 -9.95 -4.62
CA ALA A 92 3.10 -10.34 -3.65
C ALA A 92 2.63 -11.80 -3.82
N ILE A 93 2.54 -12.30 -5.05
CA ILE A 93 2.26 -13.71 -5.34
C ILE A 93 3.45 -14.58 -4.90
N GLN A 94 4.67 -14.19 -5.27
CA GLN A 94 5.89 -14.93 -4.90
C GLN A 94 6.07 -15.05 -3.38
N ASP A 95 5.73 -13.99 -2.64
CA ASP A 95 5.81 -13.96 -1.17
C ASP A 95 4.60 -14.65 -0.50
N GLY A 96 3.65 -15.19 -1.28
CA GLY A 96 2.43 -15.85 -0.79
C GLY A 96 1.45 -14.90 -0.10
N ALA A 97 1.57 -13.59 -0.32
CA ALA A 97 0.69 -12.59 0.29
C ALA A 97 -0.69 -12.55 -0.38
N ILE A 98 -0.77 -12.91 -1.66
CA ILE A 98 -2.01 -13.06 -2.42
C ILE A 98 -2.00 -14.37 -3.21
N ASP A 99 -3.14 -15.05 -3.27
CA ASP A 99 -3.36 -16.21 -4.14
C ASP A 99 -4.00 -15.73 -5.45
N ALA A 100 -3.15 -15.57 -6.46
CA ALA A 100 -3.48 -15.06 -7.78
C ALA A 100 -2.44 -15.53 -8.82
N THR A 101 -2.78 -15.41 -10.11
CA THR A 101 -1.86 -15.70 -11.22
C THR A 101 -1.95 -14.57 -12.23
N ILE A 102 -0.81 -14.18 -12.81
CA ILE A 102 -0.74 -13.17 -13.87
C ILE A 102 -0.80 -13.88 -15.22
N ASP A 103 -1.69 -13.42 -16.10
CA ASP A 103 -1.78 -13.89 -17.48
C ASP A 103 -0.90 -13.01 -18.37
N TYR A 104 0.31 -13.48 -18.67
CA TYR A 104 1.26 -12.78 -19.54
C TYR A 104 0.90 -12.85 -21.03
N ALA A 105 -0.03 -13.72 -21.43
CA ALA A 105 -0.41 -13.88 -22.84
C ALA A 105 -1.44 -12.84 -23.30
N ASN A 106 -2.26 -12.35 -22.36
CA ASN A 106 -3.31 -11.36 -22.61
C ASN A 106 -3.00 -10.00 -21.96
N GLY A 107 -1.72 -9.73 -21.67
CA GLY A 107 -1.22 -8.52 -21.00
C GLY A 107 -1.69 -7.23 -21.65
#